data_AF-A0A9D8P2C9-F1
#
_entry.id   AF-A0A9D8P2C9-F1
#
_cell.length_a   1.000
_cell.length_b   1.000
_cell.length_c   1.000
_cell.angle_alpha   90.00
_cell.angle_beta   90.00
_cell.angle_gamma   90.00
#
_symmetry.space_group_name_H-M   'P 1'
#
loop_
_entity.id
_entity.type
_entity.pdbx_description
1 polymer ?
#
loop_
_entity_poly.entity_id
_entity_poly.type
_entity_poly.pdbx_seq_one_letter_code
_entity_poly.pdbx_strand_id
1 'polypeptide(L)' 'TLGSGIYGSTFFMLTGFHGLHVTIGAIMLTVVLLRSARGHFSPEHHFAFEAAAWYWHFVDVVWLGLFVFVYWL' A
#
# COMPACT_ATOMS: atom_id res chain seq x y z
N THR A 1 3.95 19.72 12.42
CA THR A 1 2.50 19.58 12.16
C THR A 1 2.23 19.99 10.72
N LEU A 2 1.01 19.87 10.18
CA LEU A 2 0.73 20.35 8.80
C LEU A 2 1.13 21.83 8.59
N GLY A 3 1.13 22.64 9.65
CA GLY A 3 1.54 24.05 9.62
C GLY A 3 3.03 24.34 9.80
N SER A 4 3.92 23.34 9.90
CA SER A 4 5.36 23.58 10.13
C SER A 4 6.14 23.90 8.84
N GLY A 5 5.54 24.68 7.94
CA GLY A 5 6.13 25.07 6.65
C GLY A 5 6.17 23.96 5.60
N ILE A 6 6.87 24.24 4.49
CA ILE A 6 6.90 23.40 3.27
C ILE A 6 7.36 21.96 3.57
N TYR A 7 8.35 21.79 4.45
CA TYR A 7 8.85 20.46 4.81
C TYR A 7 7.77 19.65 5.54
N GLY A 8 7.15 20.23 6.57
CA GLY A 8 6.10 19.56 7.33
C GLY A 8 4.87 19.20 6.49
N SER A 9 4.40 20.14 5.65
CA SER A 9 3.25 19.87 4.78
C SER A 9 3.54 18.78 3.74
N THR A 10 4.72 18.82 3.10
CA THR A 10 5.14 17.79 2.13
C THR A 10 5.32 16.44 2.80
N PHE A 11 5.94 16.39 3.98
CA PHE A 11 6.10 15.18 4.78
C PHE A 11 4.75 14.49 5.04
N PHE A 12 3.80 15.21 5.62
CA PHE A 12 2.49 14.64 5.99
C PHE A 12 1.64 14.29 4.76
N MET A 13 1.77 15.04 3.67
CA MET A 13 1.09 14.72 2.42
C MET A 13 1.63 13.42 1.82
N LEU A 14 2.94 13.26 1.67
CA LEU A 14 3.56 12.07 1.08
C LEU A 14 3.32 10.82 1.95
N THR A 15 3.64 10.91 3.25
CA THR A 15 3.49 9.78 4.18
C THR A 15 2.01 9.43 4.43
N GLY A 16 1.14 10.44 4.52
CA GLY A 16 -0.30 10.25 4.70
C GLY A 16 -0.97 9.62 3.47
N PHE A 17 -0.65 10.10 2.27
CA PHE A 17 -1.16 9.51 1.02
C PHE A 17 -0.67 8.08 0.83
N HIS A 18 0.59 7.81 1.18
CA HIS A 18 1.12 6.46 1.19
C HIS A 18 0.39 5.56 2.20
N GLY A 19 0.15 6.04 3.43
CA GLY A 19 -0.63 5.32 4.44
C GLY A 19 -2.06 4.99 4.00
N LEU A 20 -2.69 5.88 3.22
CA LEU A 20 -3.97 5.59 2.57
C LEU A 20 -3.86 4.40 1.61
N HIS A 21 -2.82 4.35 0.77
CA HIS A 21 -2.59 3.23 -0.15
C HIS A 21 -2.33 1.92 0.59
N VAL A 22 -1.54 1.95 1.67
CA VAL A 22 -1.33 0.79 2.55
C VAL A 22 -2.67 0.28 3.10
N THR A 23 -3.54 1.18 3.56
CA THR A 23 -4.86 0.81 4.09
C THR A 23 -5.72 0.15 3.01
N ILE A 24 -5.75 0.70 1.79
CA ILE A 24 -6.48 0.11 0.65
C ILE A 24 -5.91 -1.27 0.32
N GLY A 25 -4.58 -1.41 0.26
CA GLY A 25 -3.92 -2.67 0.01
C GLY A 25 -4.26 -3.72 1.06
N ALA A 26 -4.34 -3.34 2.34
CA ALA A 26 -4.67 -4.24 3.44
C ALA A 26 -6.12 -4.73 3.34
N ILE A 27 -7.04 -3.84 2.94
CA ILE A 27 -8.42 -4.21 2.64
C ILE A 27 -8.49 -5.19 1.47
N MET A 28 -7.76 -4.91 0.37
CA MET A 28 -7.70 -5.80 -0.80
C MET A 28 -7.19 -7.20 -0.42
N LEU A 29 -6.07 -7.27 0.32
CA LEU A 29 -5.52 -8.53 0.80
C LEU A 29 -6.48 -9.27 1.74
N THR A 30 -7.16 -8.55 2.63
CA THR A 30 -8.18 -9.14 3.52
C THR A 30 -9.32 -9.76 2.71
N VAL A 31 -9.83 -9.05 1.70
CA VAL A 31 -10.89 -9.56 0.82
C VAL A 31 -10.41 -10.80 0.05
N VAL A 32 -9.20 -10.75 -0.51
CA VAL A 32 -8.61 -11.88 -1.23
C VAL A 32 -8.37 -13.07 -0.30
N LEU A 33 -7.91 -12.85 0.93
CA LEU A 33 -7.75 -13.91 1.94
C LEU A 33 -9.08 -14.59 2.23
N LEU A 34 -10.14 -13.82 2.50
CA LEU A 34 -11.47 -14.36 2.78
C LEU A 34 -12.04 -15.13 1.59
N ARG A 35 -11.84 -14.63 0.35
CA ARG A 35 -12.26 -15.33 -0.87
C ARG A 35 -11.46 -16.62 -1.11
N SER A 36 -10.16 -16.60 -0.82
CA SER A 36 -9.29 -17.78 -0.92
C SER A 36 -9.70 -18.86 0.07
N ALA A 37 -9.98 -18.48 1.33
CA ALA A 37 -10.46 -19.40 2.36
C ALA A 37 -11.83 -20.03 2.02
N ARG A 38 -12.65 -19.35 1.22
CA ARG A 38 -13.94 -19.87 0.70
C ARG A 38 -13.81 -20.65 -0.61
N GLY A 39 -12.58 -20.86 -1.12
CA GLY A 39 -12.33 -21.64 -2.33
C GLY A 39 -12.74 -20.93 -3.64
N HIS A 40 -12.82 -19.60 -3.65
CA HIS A 40 -13.25 -18.84 -4.85
C HIS A 40 -12.16 -18.72 -5.93
N PHE A 41 -10.99 -19.32 -5.75
CA PHE A 41 -9.85 -19.22 -6.67
C PHE A 41 -9.36 -20.63 -7.04
N SER A 42 -8.95 -20.79 -8.30
CA SER A 42 -8.21 -21.96 -8.77
C SER A 42 -6.79 -21.56 -9.19
N PRO A 43 -5.85 -22.52 -9.30
CA PRO A 43 -4.48 -22.24 -9.77
C PRO A 43 -4.41 -21.59 -11.15
N GLU A 44 -5.46 -21.67 -11.96
CA GLU A 44 -5.54 -21.05 -13.29
C GLU A 44 -6.38 -19.76 -13.28
N HIS A 45 -7.22 -19.57 -12.26
CA HIS A 45 -8.18 -18.46 -12.16
C HIS A 45 -8.08 -17.76 -10.79
N HIS A 46 -7.05 -16.93 -10.64
CA HIS A 46 -6.77 -16.20 -9.40
C HIS A 46 -6.26 -14.76 -9.62
N PHE A 47 -6.66 -14.13 -10.73
CA PHE A 47 -6.24 -12.76 -11.09
C PHE A 47 -6.46 -11.72 -9.97
N ALA A 48 -7.55 -11.82 -9.20
CA ALA A 48 -7.78 -10.89 -8.10
C ALA A 48 -6.71 -10.98 -7.00
N PHE A 49 -6.14 -12.17 -6.77
CA PHE A 49 -4.99 -12.36 -5.89
C PHE A 49 -3.73 -11.74 -6.50
N GLU A 50 -3.46 -12.00 -7.79
CA GLU A 50 -2.31 -11.43 -8.50
C GLU A 50 -2.33 -9.89 -8.48
N ALA A 51 -3.49 -9.29 -8.79
CA ALA A 51 -3.66 -7.85 -8.77
C ALA A 51 -3.45 -7.25 -7.37
N ALA A 52 -3.94 -7.91 -6.32
CA ALA A 52 -3.70 -7.48 -4.94
C ALA A 52 -2.22 -7.61 -4.55
N ALA A 53 -1.53 -8.66 -5.00
CA ALA A 53 -0.09 -8.83 -4.78
C ALA A 53 0.73 -7.75 -5.49
N TRP A 54 0.41 -7.45 -6.76
CA TRP A 54 1.06 -6.36 -7.50
C TRP A 54 0.84 -5.00 -6.83
N TYR A 55 -0.39 -4.72 -6.38
CA TYR A 55 -0.68 -3.49 -5.65
C TYR A 55 0.13 -3.42 -4.35
N TRP A 56 0.23 -4.53 -3.62
CA TRP A 56 1.02 -4.58 -2.38
C TRP A 56 2.51 -4.33 -2.60
N HIS A 57 3.10 -4.94 -3.63
CA HIS A 57 4.49 -4.69 -4.00
C HIS A 57 4.74 -3.26 -4.49
N PHE A 58 3.80 -2.67 -5.22
CA PHE A 58 3.86 -1.26 -5.57
C PHE A 58 3.94 -0.37 -4.33
N VAL A 59 3.06 -0.61 -3.35
CA VAL A 59 3.08 0.14 -2.09
C VAL A 59 4.41 -0.05 -1.36
N ASP A 60 4.93 -1.27 -1.27
CA ASP A 60 6.22 -1.55 -0.61
C ASP A 60 7.40 -0.78 -1.26
N VAL A 61 7.50 -0.79 -2.59
CA VAL A 61 8.56 -0.05 -3.30
C VAL A 61 8.45 1.46 -3.07
N VAL A 62 7.24 2.02 -3.06
CA VAL A 62 7.03 3.45 -2.75
C VAL A 62 7.47 3.76 -1.32
N TRP A 63 7.20 2.86 -0.37
CA TRP A 63 7.61 3.04 1.02
C TRP A 63 9.13 3.09 1.18
N LEU A 64 9.85 2.17 0.53
CA LEU A 64 11.31 2.17 0.57
C LEU A 64 11.89 3.48 0.04
N GLY A 65 11.33 4.03 -1.04
CA GLY A 65 11.69 5.35 -1.55
C GLY A 65 11.42 6.46 -0.54
N LEU A 66 10.21 6.52 0.02
CA LEU A 66 9.85 7.51 1.05
C LEU A 66 10.76 7.41 2.28
N PHE A 67 11.07 6.21 2.74
CA PHE A 67 11.98 6.01 3.87
C PHE A 67 13.34 6.65 3.62
N VAL A 68 13.95 6.39 2.45
CA VAL A 68 15.25 6.97 2.10
C VAL A 68 15.17 8.50 1.98
N PHE A 69 14.20 9.05 1.25
CA PHE A 69 14.19 10.49 0.95
C PHE A 69 13.59 11.39 2.03
N VAL A 70 12.74 10.84 2.91
CA VAL A 70 12.00 11.62 3.90
C VAL A 70 12.51 11.40 5.33
N TYR A 71 13.03 10.20 5.62
CA TYR A 71 13.49 9.84 6.96
C TYR A 71 15.01 9.72 7.09
N TRP A 72 15.72 9.27 6.04
CA TRP A 72 17.17 9.11 6.09
C TRP A 72 17.94 10.35 5.63
N LEU A 73 17.62 10.85 4.43
CA LEU A 73 18.25 12.04 3.83
C LEU A 73 17.67 13.33 4.40
#